data_AF-A0AA36MP18-F1
#
_entry.id   AF-A0AA36MP18-F1
#
_cell.length_a   1.000
_cell.length_b   1.000
_cell.length_c   1.000
_cell.angle_alpha   90.00
_cell.angle_beta   90.00
_cell.angle_gamma   90.00
#
_symmetry.space_group_name_H-M   'P 1'
#
loop_
_entity.id
_entity.type
_entity.pdbx_description
1 polymer ?
#
loop_
_entity_poly.entity_id
_entity_poly.type
_entity_poly.pdbx_seq_one_letter_code
_entity_poly.pdbx_strand_id
1 'polypeptide(L)'
;MPDGLFASIQVAHWPFAKNWQHLAQDPRHVFLEVGANNHELERDELDLLLQDLPGGFLISFEPLLDKYGFLLAFSSAGNNASVNLGLQHRRGMVLPYAVDSCSGDTAVFHVAPLDGCSSLRAPTSDFKTQNRETGQTPEGMSWPKWVEDTCSRLLERRVVPCISLATVIGEWLGGRHIARIKVDAQGSDLDVIKSAGTFMNRLRYVSLEVQSRLAAPLYHGQASCEQVLQTMRHLGFQVADTRKLGAACNMSVPELDLDFVRREVAFLWRSFHREYAYCRVFSASGACGGPHCLAPQIPAQVNRTTCDSVQDELLFEPVVGMALIAIAPECTGNVQVERSEGLGLVVRLHQGGLRKRTCPVRSSFIPSLHGPMVRIQVGRGGALHGRLVILPGIVSPAVPLSNASMALTHFMDATSDIDVELLWPEPCSALRSEFRQQLTSQYAMETPLENFCAFAK
;
A
#
# COMPACT_ATOMS: atom_id res chain seq x y z
N MET A 1 -11.57 34.15 19.16
CA MET A 1 -11.13 34.84 17.93
C MET A 1 -12.36 35.21 17.12
N PRO A 2 -12.64 36.50 16.87
CA PRO A 2 -13.82 36.94 16.12
C PRO A 2 -13.59 37.09 14.60
N ASP A 3 -12.40 36.73 14.09
CA ASP A 3 -12.02 37.02 12.71
C ASP A 3 -12.33 35.84 11.78
N GLY A 4 -13.60 35.63 11.48
CA GLY A 4 -14.04 34.60 10.53
C GLY A 4 -15.55 34.46 10.44
N LEU A 5 -16.02 33.95 9.30
CA LEU A 5 -17.39 33.47 9.15
C LEU A 5 -17.40 31.96 9.38
N PHE A 6 -18.28 31.52 10.28
CA PHE A 6 -18.39 30.11 10.67
C PHE A 6 -19.77 29.57 10.30
N ALA A 7 -19.80 28.33 9.82
CA ALA A 7 -21.03 27.59 9.56
C ALA A 7 -20.90 26.17 10.12
N SER A 8 -21.97 25.68 10.74
CA SER A 8 -22.06 24.28 11.14
C SER A 8 -22.53 23.45 9.96
N ILE A 9 -21.71 22.49 9.55
CA ILE A 9 -21.99 21.61 8.40
C ILE A 9 -22.00 20.18 8.92
N GLN A 10 -23.07 19.44 8.65
CA GLN A 10 -23.03 17.98 8.81
C GLN A 10 -22.08 17.45 7.74
N VAL A 11 -21.10 16.61 8.08
CA VAL A 11 -20.10 16.08 7.11
C VAL A 11 -20.16 14.56 6.95
N ALA A 12 -20.95 13.88 7.79
CA ALA A 12 -21.20 12.44 7.77
C ALA A 12 -22.52 12.11 8.47
N HIS A 13 -23.00 10.87 8.32
CA HIS A 13 -24.15 10.35 9.08
C HIS A 13 -23.76 9.88 10.49
N TRP A 14 -24.72 9.96 11.43
CA TRP A 14 -24.62 9.37 12.77
C TRP A 14 -25.82 8.42 13.07
N PRO A 15 -25.61 7.22 13.66
CA PRO A 15 -24.34 6.57 13.99
C PRO A 15 -23.46 6.36 12.75
N PHE A 16 -22.13 6.38 12.95
CA PHE A 16 -21.17 6.46 11.86
C PHE A 16 -21.23 5.28 10.88
N ALA A 17 -21.67 4.11 11.32
CA ALA A 17 -21.87 2.95 10.45
C ALA A 17 -22.90 3.17 9.32
N LYS A 18 -23.74 4.21 9.42
CA LYS A 18 -24.65 4.59 8.33
C LYS A 18 -23.93 4.99 7.04
N ASN A 19 -22.67 5.43 7.13
CA ASN A 19 -21.90 5.90 5.97
C ASN A 19 -21.46 4.77 5.01
N TRP A 20 -21.65 3.50 5.38
CA TRP A 20 -21.36 2.35 4.52
C TRP A 20 -22.54 1.38 4.38
N GLN A 21 -23.76 1.81 4.72
CA GLN A 21 -24.97 0.98 4.57
C GLN A 21 -25.33 0.66 3.12
N HIS A 22 -24.80 1.41 2.15
CA HIS A 22 -24.95 1.12 0.72
C HIS A 22 -24.08 -0.05 0.25
N LEU A 23 -23.16 -0.53 1.09
CA LEU A 23 -22.34 -1.70 0.78
C LEU A 23 -23.16 -2.98 1.02
N ALA A 24 -22.95 -3.99 0.17
CA ALA A 24 -23.60 -5.29 0.33
C ALA A 24 -23.19 -6.03 1.62
N GLN A 25 -22.03 -5.68 2.17
CA GLN A 25 -21.48 -6.24 3.40
C GLN A 25 -20.79 -5.15 4.21
N ASP A 26 -20.84 -5.30 5.53
CA ASP A 26 -20.08 -4.47 6.47
C ASP A 26 -18.57 -4.56 6.18
N PRO A 27 -17.83 -3.43 6.23
CA PRO A 27 -16.38 -3.44 6.08
C PRO A 27 -15.70 -4.34 7.12
N ARG A 28 -14.84 -5.23 6.64
CA ARG A 28 -13.99 -6.12 7.45
C ARG A 28 -12.68 -5.43 7.87
N HIS A 29 -12.22 -4.48 7.06
CA HIS A 29 -10.97 -3.75 7.21
C HIS A 29 -11.26 -2.26 7.07
N VAL A 30 -10.83 -1.50 8.07
CA VAL A 30 -10.87 -0.04 8.03
C VAL A 30 -9.45 0.47 7.79
N PHE A 31 -9.34 1.39 6.83
CA PHE A 31 -8.13 2.12 6.49
C PHE A 31 -8.31 3.57 6.90
N LEU A 32 -7.26 4.19 7.42
CA LEU A 32 -7.25 5.61 7.75
C LEU A 32 -6.15 6.32 6.96
N GLU A 33 -6.42 7.54 6.54
CA GLU A 33 -5.45 8.43 5.92
C GLU A 33 -5.56 9.80 6.59
N VAL A 34 -4.45 10.32 7.11
CA VAL A 34 -4.40 11.65 7.73
C VAL A 34 -3.48 12.53 6.91
N GLY A 35 -3.99 13.69 6.46
CA GLY A 35 -3.26 14.60 5.57
C GLY A 35 -3.40 14.25 4.10
N ALA A 36 -4.60 13.82 3.69
CA ALA A 36 -4.85 13.32 2.33
C ALA A 36 -4.54 14.34 1.23
N ASN A 37 -4.65 15.65 1.50
CA ASN A 37 -4.36 16.72 0.56
C ASN A 37 -5.04 16.50 -0.83
N ASN A 38 -4.32 16.66 -1.94
CA ASN A 38 -4.81 16.48 -3.30
C ASN A 38 -3.88 15.64 -4.22
N HIS A 39 -2.86 14.98 -3.66
CA HIS A 39 -1.89 14.14 -4.34
C HIS A 39 -1.53 12.92 -3.47
N GLU A 40 -0.97 11.88 -4.09
CA GLU A 40 -0.52 10.66 -3.39
C GLU A 40 -1.58 10.05 -2.46
N LEU A 41 -2.82 10.05 -2.96
CA LEU A 41 -4.01 9.67 -2.22
C LEU A 41 -3.99 8.16 -1.93
N GLU A 42 -4.17 7.81 -0.68
CA GLU A 42 -4.25 6.42 -0.21
C GLU A 42 -5.39 5.66 -0.90
N ARG A 43 -6.45 6.35 -1.35
CA ARG A 43 -7.53 5.74 -2.13
C ARG A 43 -7.04 5.16 -3.46
N ASP A 44 -6.08 5.82 -4.11
CA ASP A 44 -5.55 5.43 -5.41
C ASP A 44 -4.56 4.26 -5.23
N GLU A 45 -3.79 4.29 -4.14
CA GLU A 45 -2.89 3.20 -3.76
C GLU A 45 -3.63 1.92 -3.32
N LEU A 46 -4.73 2.08 -2.59
CA LEU A 46 -5.56 0.98 -2.09
C LEU A 46 -6.68 0.59 -3.06
N ASP A 47 -6.74 1.14 -4.27
CA ASP A 47 -7.90 1.00 -5.16
C ASP A 47 -8.31 -0.47 -5.37
N LEU A 48 -7.33 -1.36 -5.60
CA LEU A 48 -7.58 -2.80 -5.70
C LEU A 48 -8.17 -3.41 -4.41
N LEU A 49 -7.72 -2.98 -3.23
CA LEU A 49 -8.29 -3.44 -1.95
C LEU A 49 -9.68 -2.84 -1.69
N LEU A 50 -9.96 -1.67 -2.25
CA LEU A 50 -11.25 -1.03 -2.12
C LEU A 50 -12.24 -1.62 -3.13
N GLN A 51 -11.87 -1.87 -4.38
CA GLN A 51 -12.76 -2.36 -5.43
C GLN A 51 -13.01 -3.87 -5.34
N ASP A 52 -11.94 -4.67 -5.18
CA ASP A 52 -12.01 -6.12 -5.36
C ASP A 52 -12.17 -6.89 -4.05
N LEU A 53 -11.85 -6.27 -2.91
CA LEU A 53 -12.14 -6.89 -1.63
C LEU A 53 -13.49 -6.42 -1.09
N PRO A 54 -14.42 -7.34 -0.78
CA PRO A 54 -15.67 -6.98 -0.10
C PRO A 54 -15.43 -6.35 1.29
N GLY A 55 -14.19 -6.34 1.79
CA GLY A 55 -13.84 -5.95 3.15
C GLY A 55 -13.32 -4.53 3.38
N GLY A 56 -12.86 -3.77 2.38
CA GLY A 56 -12.19 -2.49 2.62
C GLY A 56 -13.12 -1.28 2.77
N PHE A 57 -12.78 -0.36 3.68
CA PHE A 57 -13.35 0.99 3.75
C PHE A 57 -12.31 2.02 4.22
N LEU A 58 -12.10 3.09 3.45
CA LEU A 58 -11.14 4.16 3.73
C LEU A 58 -11.83 5.38 4.36
N ILE A 59 -11.19 5.97 5.37
CA ILE A 59 -11.57 7.26 5.95
C ILE A 59 -10.34 8.17 5.90
N SER A 60 -10.44 9.23 5.11
CA SER A 60 -9.41 10.23 4.96
C SER A 60 -9.75 11.50 5.73
N PHE A 61 -8.72 12.21 6.20
CA PHE A 61 -8.85 13.47 6.94
C PHE A 61 -8.09 14.59 6.24
N GLU A 62 -8.79 15.67 5.92
CA GLU A 62 -8.23 16.84 5.23
C GLU A 62 -8.88 18.15 5.74
N PRO A 63 -8.23 18.91 6.64
CA PRO A 63 -8.81 20.10 7.26
C PRO A 63 -8.97 21.31 6.33
N LEU A 64 -8.24 21.39 5.21
CA LEU A 64 -8.37 22.49 4.26
C LEU A 64 -9.62 22.30 3.41
N LEU A 65 -10.60 23.18 3.58
CA LEU A 65 -11.91 23.08 2.92
C LEU A 65 -11.82 23.05 1.38
N ASP A 66 -10.85 23.75 0.79
CA ASP A 66 -10.62 23.72 -0.66
C ASP A 66 -10.14 22.34 -1.16
N LYS A 67 -9.34 21.63 -0.35
CA LYS A 67 -8.85 20.28 -0.65
C LYS A 67 -9.88 19.21 -0.32
N TYR A 68 -10.59 19.35 0.79
CA TYR A 68 -11.79 18.57 1.08
C TYR A 68 -12.80 18.65 -0.08
N GLY A 69 -13.09 19.86 -0.57
CA GLY A 69 -13.97 20.07 -1.72
C GLY A 69 -13.46 19.41 -3.02
N PHE A 70 -12.15 19.47 -3.28
CA PHE A 70 -11.51 18.76 -4.39
C PHE A 70 -11.71 17.24 -4.29
N LEU A 71 -11.47 16.65 -3.12
CA LEU A 71 -11.64 15.21 -2.90
C LEU A 71 -13.09 14.75 -3.06
N LEU A 72 -14.06 15.55 -2.61
CA LEU A 72 -15.49 15.29 -2.82
C LEU A 72 -15.87 15.31 -4.31
N ALA A 73 -15.30 16.22 -5.10
CA ALA A 73 -15.68 16.38 -6.50
C ALA A 73 -15.39 15.12 -7.34
N PHE A 74 -14.42 14.28 -6.95
CA PHE A 74 -14.10 13.04 -7.67
C PHE A 74 -15.25 12.04 -7.71
N SER A 75 -15.98 11.86 -6.61
CA SER A 75 -17.08 10.89 -6.55
C SER A 75 -18.29 11.31 -7.41
N SER A 76 -18.37 12.60 -7.74
CA SER A 76 -19.46 13.21 -8.52
C SER A 76 -19.18 13.29 -10.03
N ALA A 77 -17.98 12.92 -10.48
CA ALA A 77 -17.59 13.05 -11.89
C ALA A 77 -18.48 12.19 -12.80
N GLY A 78 -19.52 12.82 -13.35
CA GLY A 78 -20.43 12.24 -14.35
C GLY A 78 -21.79 11.77 -13.84
N ASN A 79 -22.13 11.97 -12.56
CA ASN A 79 -23.45 11.57 -12.04
C ASN A 79 -24.13 12.74 -11.31
N ASN A 80 -25.27 13.21 -11.84
CA ASN A 80 -26.12 14.23 -11.20
C ASN A 80 -26.88 13.69 -9.97
N ALA A 81 -26.60 12.45 -9.55
CA ALA A 81 -27.21 11.87 -8.36
C ALA A 81 -26.65 12.50 -7.09
N SER A 82 -27.54 12.77 -6.13
CA SER A 82 -27.14 13.10 -4.77
C SER A 82 -26.40 11.91 -4.14
N VAL A 83 -25.14 12.12 -3.75
CA VAL A 83 -24.37 11.14 -2.97
C VAL A 83 -24.32 11.54 -1.50
N ASN A 84 -23.98 10.60 -0.62
CA ASN A 84 -23.71 10.93 0.78
C ASN A 84 -22.56 11.93 0.86
N LEU A 85 -22.71 12.97 1.67
CA LEU A 85 -21.64 13.92 1.93
C LEU A 85 -20.43 13.21 2.56
N GLY A 86 -19.23 13.66 2.22
CA GLY A 86 -17.99 12.99 2.61
C GLY A 86 -17.55 11.88 1.65
N LEU A 87 -18.41 11.36 0.77
CA LEU A 87 -18.04 10.26 -0.13
C LEU A 87 -17.04 10.75 -1.19
N GLN A 88 -15.84 10.17 -1.20
CA GLN A 88 -14.80 10.43 -2.21
C GLN A 88 -14.52 9.21 -3.09
N HIS A 89 -14.97 8.02 -2.65
CA HIS A 89 -14.85 6.75 -3.35
C HIS A 89 -16.05 5.86 -2.94
N ARG A 90 -16.42 4.85 -3.74
CA ARG A 90 -17.56 3.94 -3.40
C ARG A 90 -17.41 3.29 -2.02
N ARG A 91 -16.18 3.10 -1.57
CA ARG A 91 -15.77 2.57 -0.26
C ARG A 91 -14.80 3.50 0.46
N GLY A 92 -14.91 4.80 0.24
CA GLY A 92 -14.03 5.77 0.87
C GLY A 92 -14.74 7.08 1.16
N MET A 93 -14.49 7.63 2.34
CA MET A 93 -14.96 8.95 2.73
C MET A 93 -13.80 9.85 3.11
N VAL A 94 -13.99 11.15 2.98
CA VAL A 94 -13.10 12.21 3.44
C VAL A 94 -13.85 13.08 4.44
N LEU A 95 -13.17 13.56 5.48
CA LEU A 95 -13.75 14.39 6.53
C LEU A 95 -12.87 15.63 6.77
N PRO A 96 -13.47 16.82 7.01
CA PRO A 96 -12.73 18.07 7.13
C PRO A 96 -12.23 18.32 8.56
N TYR A 97 -11.49 17.36 9.12
CA TYR A 97 -10.86 17.47 10.43
C TYR A 97 -9.35 17.39 10.30
N ALA A 98 -8.65 18.18 11.10
CA ALA A 98 -7.28 17.88 11.47
C ALA A 98 -7.30 16.77 12.54
N VAL A 99 -6.29 15.90 12.54
CA VAL A 99 -6.20 14.81 13.52
C VAL A 99 -5.00 15.01 14.43
N ASP A 100 -5.23 15.14 15.73
CA ASP A 100 -4.18 15.29 16.76
C ASP A 100 -4.78 15.10 18.17
N SER A 101 -3.94 15.20 19.20
CA SER A 101 -4.23 15.28 20.63
C SER A 101 -4.85 16.62 21.06
N CYS A 102 -5.76 17.16 20.25
CA CYS A 102 -6.37 18.46 20.49
C CYS A 102 -7.12 18.54 21.83
N SER A 103 -6.92 19.65 22.55
CA SER A 103 -7.54 19.92 23.86
C SER A 103 -9.00 20.38 23.77
N GLY A 104 -9.54 20.59 22.57
CA GLY A 104 -10.91 21.01 22.30
C GLY A 104 -11.31 20.73 20.85
N ASP A 105 -12.48 21.22 20.44
CA ASP A 105 -13.11 20.87 19.14
C ASP A 105 -12.42 21.50 17.91
N THR A 106 -11.49 22.43 18.13
CA THR A 106 -10.80 23.16 17.06
C THR A 106 -9.33 23.37 17.39
N ALA A 107 -8.51 23.53 16.35
CA ALA A 107 -7.10 23.89 16.47
C ALA A 107 -6.70 24.96 15.44
N VAL A 108 -5.54 25.60 15.67
CA VAL A 108 -4.95 26.54 14.72
C VAL A 108 -4.12 25.76 13.71
N PHE A 109 -4.54 25.79 12.46
CA PHE A 109 -3.84 25.22 11.32
C PHE A 109 -3.02 26.29 10.62
N HIS A 110 -1.77 25.97 10.31
CA HIS A 110 -0.79 26.85 9.67
C HIS A 110 -0.74 26.52 8.19
N VAL A 111 -1.30 27.41 7.37
CA VAL A 111 -1.42 27.20 5.93
C VAL A 111 -0.15 27.69 5.26
N ALA A 112 0.49 26.81 4.50
CA ALA A 112 1.62 27.14 3.64
C ALA A 112 1.14 27.44 2.19
N PRO A 113 1.98 28.09 1.37
CA PRO A 113 1.74 28.29 -0.06
C PRO A 113 1.47 27.01 -0.86
N LEU A 114 2.02 25.88 -0.41
CA LEU A 114 1.71 24.55 -0.92
C LEU A 114 0.92 23.81 0.16
N ASP A 115 -0.23 23.24 -0.20
CA ASP A 115 -1.14 22.59 0.74
C ASP A 115 -0.51 21.38 1.43
N GLY A 116 0.27 20.59 0.70
CA GLY A 116 1.07 19.50 1.26
C GLY A 116 2.15 19.93 2.26
N CYS A 117 2.34 21.23 2.51
CA CYS A 117 3.22 21.77 3.54
C CYS A 117 2.46 22.48 4.68
N SER A 118 1.13 22.35 4.72
CA SER A 118 0.30 22.94 5.76
C SER A 118 0.16 21.97 6.92
N SER A 119 0.18 22.48 8.16
CA SER A 119 0.24 21.62 9.35
C SER A 119 -0.42 22.26 10.57
N LEU A 120 -0.77 21.45 11.56
CA LEU A 120 -1.07 21.94 12.91
C LEU A 120 0.15 22.57 13.59
N ARG A 121 1.36 22.19 13.15
CA ARG A 121 2.61 22.81 13.61
C ARG A 121 2.98 24.01 12.74
N ALA A 122 3.46 25.05 13.39
CA ALA A 122 4.01 26.20 12.68
C ALA A 122 5.34 25.82 12.01
N PRO A 123 5.63 26.32 10.79
CA PRO A 123 6.96 26.23 10.23
C PRO A 123 8.02 26.86 11.16
N THR A 124 9.21 26.26 11.18
CA THR A 124 10.35 26.74 11.96
C THR A 124 10.82 28.11 11.42
N SER A 125 10.81 29.15 12.26
CA SER A 125 11.06 30.54 11.83
C SER A 125 12.45 30.79 11.22
N ASP A 126 13.44 30.01 11.63
CA ASP A 126 14.83 30.07 11.19
C ASP A 126 15.21 28.90 10.26
N PHE A 127 14.21 28.18 9.71
CA PHE A 127 14.42 27.03 8.83
C PHE A 127 15.42 27.30 7.71
N LYS A 128 15.34 28.46 7.02
CA LYS A 128 16.27 28.80 5.92
C LYS A 128 17.72 28.83 6.37
N THR A 129 17.97 29.38 7.56
CA THR A 129 19.30 29.45 8.15
C THR A 129 19.77 28.05 8.53
N GLN A 130 18.95 27.29 9.26
CA GLN A 130 19.28 25.92 9.68
C GLN A 130 19.51 24.99 8.49
N ASN A 131 18.70 25.10 7.43
CA ASN A 131 18.82 24.31 6.22
C ASN A 131 20.16 24.54 5.53
N ARG A 132 20.55 25.82 5.38
CA ARG A 132 21.86 26.20 4.81
C ARG A 132 23.02 25.73 5.67
N GLU A 133 22.93 25.90 6.99
CA GLU A 133 23.99 25.48 7.93
C GLU A 133 24.15 23.95 7.93
N THR A 134 23.03 23.22 7.96
CA THR A 134 23.03 21.76 7.92
C THR A 134 23.65 21.25 6.63
N GLY A 135 23.28 21.79 5.47
CA GLY A 135 23.87 21.41 4.19
C GLY A 135 25.33 21.82 3.96
N GLN A 136 25.91 22.63 4.86
CA GLN A 136 27.35 22.95 4.85
C GLN A 136 28.17 21.93 5.66
N THR A 137 27.52 21.09 6.48
CA THR A 137 28.22 20.03 7.21
C THR A 137 28.56 18.86 6.28
N PRO A 138 29.64 18.10 6.54
CA PRO A 138 30.04 16.99 5.67
C PRO A 138 28.99 15.89 5.54
N GLU A 139 28.21 15.64 6.60
CA GLU A 139 27.17 14.61 6.65
C GLU A 139 25.77 15.15 6.41
N GLY A 140 25.55 16.46 6.55
CA GLY A 140 24.23 17.06 6.45
C GLY A 140 23.75 17.23 5.01
N MET A 141 22.45 17.43 4.88
CA MET A 141 21.80 17.64 3.60
C MET A 141 20.87 18.85 3.65
N SER A 142 20.88 19.61 2.56
CA SER A 142 19.90 20.67 2.35
C SER A 142 18.62 20.10 1.75
N TRP A 143 17.50 20.61 2.23
CA TRP A 143 16.24 20.57 1.52
C TRP A 143 16.33 21.26 0.15
N PRO A 144 15.58 20.77 -0.86
CA PRO A 144 15.45 21.47 -2.13
C PRO A 144 14.96 22.91 -1.95
N LYS A 145 15.43 23.81 -2.81
CA LYS A 145 15.11 25.26 -2.73
C LYS A 145 13.61 25.55 -2.75
N TRP A 146 12.82 24.74 -3.45
CA TRP A 146 11.38 24.90 -3.47
C TRP A 146 10.77 24.72 -2.08
N VAL A 147 11.20 23.73 -1.28
CA VAL A 147 10.72 23.51 0.10
C VAL A 147 11.03 24.73 0.97
N GLU A 148 12.22 25.29 0.81
CA GLU A 148 12.61 26.51 1.52
C GLU A 148 11.72 27.71 1.17
N ASP A 149 11.32 27.85 -0.09
CA ASP A 149 10.56 29.03 -0.53
C ASP A 149 9.05 28.87 -0.37
N THR A 150 8.54 27.62 -0.39
CA THR A 150 7.11 27.32 -0.21
C THR A 150 6.80 26.88 1.20
N CYS A 151 7.39 25.79 1.69
CA CYS A 151 6.96 25.11 2.91
C CYS A 151 7.37 25.81 4.20
N SER A 152 8.49 26.55 4.19
CA SER A 152 8.91 27.32 5.36
C SER A 152 8.11 28.62 5.58
N ARG A 153 7.26 29.02 4.62
CA ARG A 153 6.53 30.28 4.65
C ARG A 153 5.11 30.06 5.17
N LEU A 154 4.77 30.76 6.25
CA LEU A 154 3.39 30.87 6.70
C LEU A 154 2.62 31.84 5.79
N LEU A 155 1.56 31.35 5.13
CA LEU A 155 0.65 32.18 4.34
C LEU A 155 -0.44 32.78 5.23
N GLU A 156 -1.11 31.93 6.01
CA GLU A 156 -2.17 32.34 6.93
C GLU A 156 -2.38 31.31 8.04
N ARG A 157 -3.23 31.65 9.02
CA ARG A 157 -3.68 30.75 10.08
C ARG A 157 -5.18 30.56 9.96
N ARG A 158 -5.64 29.31 10.01
CA ARG A 158 -7.06 28.97 10.00
C ARG A 158 -7.44 28.26 11.29
N VAL A 159 -8.63 28.51 11.82
CA VAL A 159 -9.21 27.66 12.86
C VAL A 159 -9.94 26.53 12.17
N VAL A 160 -9.51 25.29 12.40
CA VAL A 160 -10.08 24.09 11.77
C VAL A 160 -10.66 23.16 12.83
N PRO A 161 -11.69 22.36 12.50
CA PRO A 161 -12.12 21.27 13.37
C PRO A 161 -10.95 20.33 13.65
N CYS A 162 -10.81 19.89 14.89
CA CYS A 162 -9.77 18.93 15.28
C CYS A 162 -10.36 17.74 16.02
N ILE A 163 -9.82 16.56 15.78
CA ILE A 163 -10.25 15.32 16.42
C ILE A 163 -9.08 14.41 16.78
N SER A 164 -9.25 13.56 17.79
CA SER A 164 -8.27 12.53 18.15
C SER A 164 -8.57 11.20 17.46
N LEU A 165 -7.53 10.39 17.21
CA LEU A 165 -7.73 8.99 16.80
C LEU A 165 -8.48 8.19 17.87
N ALA A 166 -8.39 8.55 19.16
CA ALA A 166 -9.16 7.88 20.21
C ALA A 166 -10.67 8.03 19.99
N THR A 167 -11.14 9.23 19.64
CA THR A 167 -12.55 9.50 19.29
C THR A 167 -12.95 8.75 18.02
N VAL A 168 -12.14 8.84 16.96
CA VAL A 168 -12.43 8.15 15.67
C VAL A 168 -12.55 6.63 15.88
N ILE A 169 -11.54 6.01 16.51
CA ILE A 169 -11.51 4.57 16.68
C ILE A 169 -12.54 4.11 17.70
N GLY A 170 -12.66 4.81 18.82
CA GLY A 170 -13.55 4.44 19.91
C GLY A 170 -15.02 4.70 19.61
N GLU A 171 -15.36 5.95 19.34
CA GLU A 171 -16.76 6.41 19.24
C GLU A 171 -17.33 6.16 17.84
N TRP A 172 -16.60 6.53 16.78
CA TRP A 172 -17.13 6.40 15.42
C TRP A 172 -17.06 4.96 14.92
N LEU A 173 -15.92 4.31 15.15
CA LEU A 173 -15.68 2.95 14.64
C LEU A 173 -16.01 1.86 15.67
N GLY A 174 -16.50 2.21 16.85
CA GLY A 174 -16.90 1.24 17.88
C GLY A 174 -15.77 0.33 18.35
N GLY A 175 -14.52 0.82 18.34
CA GLY A 175 -13.32 0.08 18.71
C GLY A 175 -12.84 -0.94 17.67
N ARG A 176 -13.28 -0.85 16.41
CA ARG A 176 -12.79 -1.71 15.31
C ARG A 176 -11.27 -1.58 15.13
N HIS A 177 -10.66 -2.66 14.62
CA HIS A 177 -9.25 -2.64 14.24
C HIS A 177 -9.02 -1.84 12.96
N ILE A 178 -7.93 -1.10 12.93
CA ILE A 178 -7.46 -0.36 11.77
C ILE A 178 -6.37 -1.20 11.09
N ALA A 179 -6.64 -1.63 9.85
CA ALA A 179 -5.75 -2.49 9.10
C ALA A 179 -4.48 -1.76 8.65
N ARG A 180 -4.61 -0.47 8.32
CA ARG A 180 -3.51 0.44 8.00
C ARG A 180 -3.94 1.88 8.27
N ILE A 181 -3.02 2.69 8.76
CA ILE A 181 -3.11 4.14 8.76
C ILE A 181 -1.88 4.73 8.05
N LYS A 182 -2.09 5.59 7.05
CA LYS A 182 -1.05 6.48 6.51
C LYS A 182 -1.21 7.83 7.21
N VAL A 183 -0.12 8.36 7.74
CA VAL A 183 -0.08 9.70 8.32
C VAL A 183 0.97 10.49 7.57
N ASP A 184 0.51 11.59 6.99
CA ASP A 184 1.28 12.62 6.33
C ASP A 184 0.75 13.98 6.85
N ALA A 185 0.92 14.18 8.15
CA ALA A 185 0.38 15.34 8.87
C ALA A 185 1.46 16.42 9.08
N GLN A 186 2.50 16.38 8.24
CA GLN A 186 3.52 17.39 8.10
C GLN A 186 4.11 17.81 9.46
N GLY A 187 4.97 16.95 9.98
CA GLY A 187 5.69 17.14 11.24
C GLY A 187 4.88 16.82 12.51
N SER A 188 3.58 16.54 12.38
CA SER A 188 2.68 16.14 13.50
C SER A 188 2.39 14.63 13.53
N ASP A 189 3.08 13.86 12.68
CA ASP A 189 2.79 12.46 12.36
C ASP A 189 2.78 11.56 13.61
N LEU A 190 3.78 11.76 14.48
CA LEU A 190 3.89 11.00 15.71
C LEU A 190 2.78 11.34 16.71
N ASP A 191 2.30 12.58 16.74
CA ASP A 191 1.28 13.02 17.69
C ASP A 191 -0.12 12.59 17.27
N VAL A 192 -0.38 12.54 15.96
CA VAL A 192 -1.55 11.85 15.39
C VAL A 192 -1.64 10.43 15.94
N ILE A 193 -0.54 9.65 15.91
CA ILE A 193 -0.53 8.29 16.46
C ILE A 193 -0.77 8.28 17.96
N LYS A 194 -0.07 9.11 18.74
CA LYS A 194 -0.28 9.22 20.19
C LYS A 194 -1.72 9.54 20.56
N SER A 195 -2.42 10.31 19.72
CA SER A 195 -3.82 10.69 19.92
C SER A 195 -4.79 9.48 19.94
N ALA A 196 -4.35 8.27 19.54
CA ALA A 196 -5.15 7.06 19.65
C ALA A 196 -5.37 6.61 21.11
N GLY A 197 -4.55 7.08 22.06
CA GLY A 197 -4.74 6.85 23.49
C GLY A 197 -4.93 5.38 23.86
N THR A 198 -6.03 5.07 24.56
CA THR A 198 -6.36 3.69 24.97
C THR A 198 -6.66 2.74 23.80
N PHE A 199 -6.90 3.27 22.60
CA PHE A 199 -7.16 2.49 21.39
C PHE A 199 -5.90 2.20 20.56
N MET A 200 -4.70 2.50 21.08
CA MET A 200 -3.42 2.21 20.41
C MET A 200 -3.28 0.75 19.95
N ASN A 201 -3.87 -0.20 20.67
CA ASN A 201 -3.87 -1.63 20.32
C ASN A 201 -4.79 -1.98 19.13
N ARG A 202 -5.59 -1.04 18.64
CA ARG A 202 -6.46 -1.23 17.47
C ARG A 202 -5.76 -0.92 16.16
N LEU A 203 -4.72 -0.09 16.17
CA LEU A 203 -3.85 0.19 15.02
C LEU A 203 -2.93 -1.01 14.78
N ARG A 204 -3.00 -1.64 13.59
CA ARG A 204 -2.17 -2.83 13.28
C ARG A 204 -0.93 -2.52 12.46
N TYR A 205 -1.09 -1.64 11.46
CA TYR A 205 -0.04 -1.16 10.58
C TYR A 205 -0.10 0.37 10.52
N VAL A 206 1.05 1.03 10.58
CA VAL A 206 1.18 2.49 10.57
C VAL A 206 2.28 2.87 9.57
N SER A 207 2.00 3.74 8.62
CA SER A 207 3.00 4.40 7.78
C SER A 207 3.12 5.84 8.24
N LEU A 208 4.35 6.27 8.58
CA LEU A 208 4.64 7.66 8.97
C LEU A 208 5.73 8.22 8.06
N GLU A 209 5.57 9.47 7.65
CA GLU A 209 6.69 10.25 7.14
C GLU A 209 7.67 10.55 8.29
N VAL A 210 8.95 10.26 8.08
CA VAL A 210 10.00 10.48 9.07
C VAL A 210 11.14 11.27 8.47
N GLN A 211 11.50 12.35 9.18
CA GLN A 211 12.58 13.23 8.76
C GLN A 211 13.96 12.65 9.09
N SER A 212 14.86 12.65 8.10
CA SER A 212 16.27 12.32 8.26
C SER A 212 16.94 13.24 9.27
N ARG A 213 17.79 12.67 10.14
CA ARG A 213 18.56 13.47 11.11
C ARG A 213 19.59 14.38 10.44
N LEU A 214 19.86 14.14 9.15
CA LEU A 214 20.79 14.91 8.33
C LEU A 214 20.16 16.17 7.75
N ALA A 215 18.85 16.37 7.90
CA ALA A 215 18.12 17.52 7.38
C ALA A 215 17.63 18.43 8.52
N ALA A 216 17.51 19.74 8.26
CA ALA A 216 17.00 20.70 9.24
C ALA A 216 15.48 20.54 9.46
N PRO A 217 14.95 20.60 10.70
CA PRO A 217 13.53 20.40 11.00
C PRO A 217 12.64 21.50 10.40
N LEU A 218 11.69 21.10 9.55
CA LEU A 218 10.81 22.04 8.85
C LEU A 218 9.77 22.66 9.77
N TYR A 219 9.23 21.89 10.72
CA TYR A 219 8.19 22.33 11.63
C TYR A 219 8.66 22.44 13.07
N HIS A 220 8.14 23.44 13.79
CA HIS A 220 8.50 23.68 15.18
C HIS A 220 8.09 22.48 16.06
N GLY A 221 9.08 21.92 16.76
CA GLY A 221 8.91 20.79 17.68
C GLY A 221 8.60 19.46 16.99
N GLN A 222 8.79 19.35 15.67
CA GLN A 222 8.70 18.09 14.93
C GLN A 222 9.58 17.02 15.60
N ALA A 223 9.06 15.80 15.69
CA ALA A 223 9.81 14.70 16.28
C ALA A 223 10.98 14.29 15.36
N SER A 224 12.17 14.07 15.94
CA SER A 224 13.29 13.50 15.18
C SER A 224 13.03 12.03 14.83
N CYS A 225 13.73 11.50 13.82
CA CYS A 225 13.65 10.08 13.49
C CYS A 225 13.89 9.14 14.68
N GLU A 226 14.90 9.43 15.51
CA GLU A 226 15.18 8.64 16.71
C GLU A 226 14.03 8.69 17.71
N GLN A 227 13.42 9.87 17.90
CA GLN A 227 12.25 10.03 18.76
C GLN A 227 11.04 9.25 18.22
N VAL A 228 10.81 9.24 16.91
CA VAL A 228 9.77 8.43 16.26
C VAL A 228 10.02 6.94 16.51
N LEU A 229 11.22 6.43 16.18
CA LEU A 229 11.57 5.02 16.36
C LEU A 229 11.46 4.58 17.83
N GLN A 230 11.98 5.39 18.76
CA GLN A 230 11.90 5.12 20.19
C GLN A 230 10.43 5.11 20.65
N THR A 231 9.65 6.13 20.29
CA THR A 231 8.26 6.26 20.74
C THR A 231 7.39 5.13 20.17
N MET A 232 7.49 4.84 18.87
CA MET A 232 6.76 3.74 18.24
C MET A 232 7.07 2.40 18.91
N ARG A 233 8.34 2.16 19.29
CA ARG A 233 8.72 0.97 20.07
C ARG A 233 8.06 0.91 21.43
N HIS A 234 7.96 2.04 22.15
CA HIS A 234 7.27 2.13 23.44
C HIS A 234 5.76 1.92 23.30
N LEU A 235 5.17 2.40 22.21
CA LEU A 235 3.75 2.20 21.87
C LEU A 235 3.41 0.77 21.43
N GLY A 236 4.40 -0.13 21.36
CA GLY A 236 4.21 -1.54 21.03
C GLY A 236 4.37 -1.87 19.55
N PHE A 237 5.01 -1.01 18.76
CA PHE A 237 5.29 -1.25 17.35
C PHE A 237 6.76 -1.68 17.12
N GLN A 238 7.02 -2.17 15.91
CA GLN A 238 8.33 -2.45 15.34
C GLN A 238 8.34 -2.02 13.89
N VAL A 239 9.51 -1.66 13.35
CA VAL A 239 9.65 -1.37 11.91
C VAL A 239 9.32 -2.63 11.11
N ALA A 240 8.39 -2.52 10.15
CA ALA A 240 7.88 -3.63 9.38
C ALA A 240 8.91 -4.18 8.37
N ASP A 241 9.73 -3.30 7.80
CA ASP A 241 10.91 -3.67 7.01
C ASP A 241 12.21 -3.38 7.76
N THR A 242 12.77 -4.39 8.42
CA THR A 242 14.01 -4.25 9.18
C THR A 242 15.23 -3.85 8.33
N ARG A 243 15.16 -3.98 6.99
CA ARG A 243 16.24 -3.50 6.10
C ARG A 243 16.34 -1.98 6.12
N LYS A 244 15.22 -1.28 6.32
CA LYS A 244 15.18 0.18 6.45
C LYS A 244 15.83 0.65 7.74
N LEU A 245 15.88 -0.16 8.80
CA LEU A 245 16.30 0.28 10.15
C LEU A 245 17.73 0.87 10.19
N GLY A 246 18.68 0.26 9.48
CA GLY A 246 20.08 0.73 9.49
C GLY A 246 20.29 2.09 8.81
N ALA A 247 19.41 2.43 7.87
CA ALA A 247 19.46 3.68 7.13
C ALA A 247 18.35 4.67 7.55
N ALA A 248 17.36 4.26 8.35
CA ALA A 248 16.11 4.98 8.59
C ALA A 248 16.30 6.45 9.01
N CYS A 249 17.31 6.75 9.83
CA CYS A 249 17.60 8.12 10.24
C CYS A 249 18.77 8.76 9.48
N ASN A 250 19.51 7.98 8.68
CA ASN A 250 20.71 8.38 7.93
C ASN A 250 20.49 8.30 6.43
N MET A 251 19.35 8.81 5.97
CA MET A 251 18.96 8.67 4.58
C MET A 251 19.53 9.80 3.75
N SER A 252 19.81 9.51 2.48
CA SER A 252 20.23 10.51 1.48
C SER A 252 19.05 11.35 0.95
N VAL A 253 17.89 11.26 1.59
CA VAL A 253 16.67 12.02 1.30
C VAL A 253 16.23 12.71 2.60
N PRO A 254 15.66 13.93 2.54
CA PRO A 254 15.29 14.66 3.75
C PRO A 254 14.19 13.95 4.55
N GLU A 255 13.31 13.22 3.88
CA GLU A 255 12.17 12.48 4.44
C GLU A 255 12.00 11.13 3.74
N LEU A 256 11.38 10.18 4.45
CA LEU A 256 10.96 8.88 3.93
C LEU A 256 9.82 8.32 4.78
N ASP A 257 8.94 7.57 4.14
CA ASP A 257 7.99 6.70 4.82
C ASP A 257 8.65 5.51 5.55
N LEU A 258 8.42 5.48 6.86
CA LEU A 258 8.68 4.32 7.70
C LEU A 258 7.40 3.59 8.07
N ASP A 259 7.45 2.30 7.83
CA ASP A 259 6.37 1.37 8.08
C ASP A 259 6.54 0.68 9.43
N PHE A 260 5.49 0.65 10.23
CA PHE A 260 5.46 0.06 11.55
C PHE A 260 4.32 -0.94 11.67
N VAL A 261 4.59 -2.03 12.38
CA VAL A 261 3.62 -3.09 12.66
C VAL A 261 3.58 -3.38 14.16
N ARG A 262 2.40 -3.74 14.67
CA ARG A 262 2.22 -4.20 16.04
C ARG A 262 3.13 -5.38 16.38
N ARG A 263 3.81 -5.30 17.52
CA ARG A 263 4.76 -6.32 18.00
C ARG A 263 4.10 -7.69 18.09
N GLU A 264 2.82 -7.73 18.46
CA GLU A 264 2.06 -8.96 18.64
C GLU A 264 1.91 -9.74 17.33
N VAL A 265 1.92 -9.07 16.16
CA VAL A 265 1.80 -9.71 14.85
C VAL A 265 3.08 -9.62 14.01
N ALA A 266 4.12 -8.93 14.49
CA ALA A 266 5.38 -8.71 13.76
C ALA A 266 6.05 -10.01 13.27
N PHE A 267 5.82 -11.14 13.94
CA PHE A 267 6.32 -12.45 13.50
C PHE A 267 5.73 -12.90 12.15
N LEU A 268 4.49 -12.50 11.82
CA LEU A 268 3.85 -12.72 10.53
C LEU A 268 4.45 -11.85 9.43
N TRP A 269 5.07 -10.73 9.80
CA TRP A 269 5.66 -9.76 8.88
C TRP A 269 7.15 -10.03 8.61
N ARG A 270 7.76 -10.87 9.45
CA ARG A 270 9.18 -11.20 9.36
C ARG A 270 9.49 -11.76 7.97
N SER A 271 10.41 -11.10 7.28
CA SER A 271 10.85 -11.43 5.91
C SER A 271 9.85 -11.12 4.80
N PHE A 272 8.61 -10.72 5.09
CA PHE A 272 7.58 -10.52 4.06
C PHE A 272 8.00 -9.52 2.99
N HIS A 273 8.55 -8.37 3.39
CA HIS A 273 9.11 -7.35 2.47
C HIS A 273 10.25 -7.86 1.58
N ARG A 274 10.96 -8.90 2.01
CA ARG A 274 12.02 -9.56 1.22
C ARG A 274 11.47 -10.67 0.35
N GLU A 275 10.47 -11.41 0.86
CA GLU A 275 9.74 -12.46 0.15
C GLU A 275 9.04 -11.87 -1.08
N TYR A 276 8.42 -10.69 -0.92
CA TYR A 276 7.60 -10.00 -1.95
C TYR A 276 8.15 -8.60 -2.26
N ALA A 277 9.38 -8.53 -2.75
CA ALA A 277 10.09 -7.27 -3.00
C ALA A 277 9.46 -6.38 -4.10
N TYR A 278 8.54 -6.93 -4.90
CA TYR A 278 7.78 -6.20 -5.92
C TYR A 278 6.56 -5.48 -5.34
N CYS A 279 6.12 -5.81 -4.12
CA CYS A 279 5.04 -5.09 -3.46
C CYS A 279 5.45 -3.67 -3.06
N ARG A 280 4.47 -2.77 -3.06
CA ARG A 280 4.65 -1.34 -2.76
C ARG A 280 3.76 -0.87 -1.63
N VAL A 281 2.50 -1.32 -1.62
CA VAL A 281 1.51 -0.91 -0.61
C VAL A 281 1.26 -2.09 0.32
N PHE A 282 1.25 -1.87 1.63
CA PHE A 282 1.16 -2.94 2.63
C PHE A 282 0.13 -2.61 3.69
N SER A 283 -0.62 -3.60 4.15
CA SER A 283 -1.56 -3.46 5.26
C SER A 283 -1.67 -4.74 6.10
N ALA A 284 -2.23 -4.63 7.30
CA ALA A 284 -2.49 -5.75 8.19
C ALA A 284 -3.93 -6.28 8.08
N SER A 285 -4.39 -6.49 6.84
CA SER A 285 -5.70 -7.07 6.51
C SER A 285 -5.70 -8.58 6.35
N GLY A 286 -4.53 -9.24 6.35
CA GLY A 286 -4.45 -10.70 6.32
C GLY A 286 -4.98 -11.35 7.61
N ALA A 287 -5.01 -12.68 7.62
CA ALA A 287 -5.51 -13.44 8.77
C ALA A 287 -4.71 -13.10 10.04
N CYS A 288 -5.42 -12.89 11.15
CA CYS A 288 -4.87 -12.43 12.43
C CYS A 288 -3.99 -11.15 12.36
N GLY A 289 -4.18 -10.29 11.36
CA GLY A 289 -3.33 -9.10 11.16
C GLY A 289 -2.02 -9.40 10.43
N GLY A 290 -1.97 -10.52 9.69
CA GLY A 290 -0.89 -10.82 8.77
C GLY A 290 -0.79 -9.80 7.63
N PRO A 291 0.35 -9.79 6.93
CA PRO A 291 0.58 -8.88 5.82
C PRO A 291 -0.34 -9.19 4.64
N HIS A 292 -0.87 -8.11 4.08
CA HIS A 292 -1.45 -8.04 2.74
C HIS A 292 -0.65 -6.98 1.99
N CYS A 293 -0.16 -7.28 0.80
CA CYS A 293 0.43 -6.25 -0.06
C CYS A 293 -0.16 -6.20 -1.45
N LEU A 294 -0.05 -5.01 -2.04
CA LEU A 294 -0.38 -4.74 -3.43
C LEU A 294 0.90 -4.43 -4.20
N ALA A 295 0.88 -4.81 -5.47
CA ALA A 295 1.87 -4.43 -6.45
C ALA A 295 1.19 -3.75 -7.63
N PRO A 296 0.97 -2.42 -7.60
CA PRO A 296 0.25 -1.74 -8.67
C PRO A 296 0.89 -1.91 -10.07
N GLN A 297 2.20 -2.13 -10.13
CA GLN A 297 2.92 -2.36 -11.39
C GLN A 297 2.53 -3.68 -12.07
N ILE A 298 2.05 -4.65 -11.28
CA ILE A 298 1.60 -5.96 -11.73
C ILE A 298 0.36 -6.24 -10.90
N PRO A 299 -0.85 -5.82 -11.32
CA PRO A 299 -2.05 -5.81 -10.49
C PRO A 299 -2.27 -7.17 -9.82
N ALA A 300 -1.67 -7.26 -8.65
CA ALA A 300 -1.40 -8.50 -7.96
C ALA A 300 -1.33 -8.19 -6.49
N GLN A 301 -1.86 -9.14 -5.74
CA GLN A 301 -2.06 -9.00 -4.32
C GLN A 301 -1.44 -10.22 -3.67
N VAL A 302 -0.81 -10.02 -2.52
CA VAL A 302 -0.30 -11.12 -1.70
C VAL A 302 -0.96 -11.03 -0.35
N ASN A 303 -1.69 -12.08 0.03
CA ASN A 303 -2.41 -12.13 1.29
C ASN A 303 -1.92 -13.31 2.14
N ARG A 304 -1.44 -13.04 3.36
CA ARG A 304 -1.12 -14.09 4.33
C ARG A 304 -2.41 -14.58 5.01
N THR A 305 -2.83 -15.81 4.69
CA THR A 305 -4.18 -16.32 4.97
C THR A 305 -4.31 -17.16 6.25
N THR A 306 -3.20 -17.50 6.91
CA THR A 306 -3.21 -18.32 8.14
C THR A 306 -2.37 -17.72 9.26
N CYS A 307 -2.68 -18.11 10.50
CA CYS A 307 -2.03 -17.58 11.71
C CYS A 307 -1.02 -18.57 12.32
N ASP A 308 -1.26 -19.88 12.16
CA ASP A 308 -0.43 -20.95 12.77
C ASP A 308 0.67 -21.47 11.83
N SER A 309 0.46 -21.31 10.53
CA SER A 309 1.42 -21.58 9.47
C SER A 309 1.61 -20.31 8.65
N VAL A 310 2.52 -20.35 7.68
CA VAL A 310 2.53 -19.35 6.63
C VAL A 310 2.03 -19.93 5.34
N GLN A 311 0.85 -19.47 4.99
CA GLN A 311 0.24 -19.65 3.71
C GLN A 311 0.00 -18.27 3.09
N ASP A 312 0.52 -18.08 1.89
CA ASP A 312 0.30 -16.86 1.12
C ASP A 312 -0.54 -17.18 -0.11
N GLU A 313 -1.53 -16.35 -0.37
CA GLU A 313 -2.34 -16.38 -1.57
C GLU A 313 -1.93 -15.19 -2.44
N LEU A 314 -1.43 -15.49 -3.64
CA LEU A 314 -1.07 -14.50 -4.63
C LEU A 314 -2.19 -14.45 -5.66
N LEU A 315 -2.87 -13.32 -5.72
CA LEU A 315 -3.89 -13.05 -6.73
C LEU A 315 -3.25 -12.24 -7.85
N PHE A 316 -3.46 -12.64 -9.10
CA PHE A 316 -3.12 -11.85 -10.28
C PHE A 316 -4.40 -11.57 -11.06
N GLU A 317 -4.71 -10.30 -11.23
CA GLU A 317 -5.83 -9.85 -12.07
C GLU A 317 -5.59 -10.23 -13.55
N PRO A 318 -6.63 -10.19 -14.40
CA PRO A 318 -6.54 -10.50 -15.82
C PRO A 318 -5.78 -9.40 -16.61
N VAL A 319 -4.49 -9.25 -16.33
CA VAL A 319 -3.63 -8.20 -16.87
C VAL A 319 -2.65 -8.74 -17.91
N VAL A 320 -2.04 -7.83 -18.67
CA VAL A 320 -0.92 -8.15 -19.56
C VAL A 320 0.30 -8.48 -18.70
N GLY A 321 0.83 -9.69 -18.79
CA GLY A 321 2.04 -10.07 -18.08
C GLY A 321 2.25 -11.57 -17.98
N MET A 322 3.26 -11.97 -17.21
CA MET A 322 3.60 -13.37 -16.94
C MET A 322 4.07 -13.56 -15.49
N ALA A 323 3.81 -14.74 -14.94
CA ALA A 323 4.31 -15.15 -13.63
C ALA A 323 5.12 -16.45 -13.75
N LEU A 324 6.41 -16.40 -13.46
CA LEU A 324 7.25 -17.59 -13.33
C LEU A 324 7.25 -18.07 -11.90
N ILE A 325 6.84 -19.32 -11.70
CA ILE A 325 6.87 -19.99 -10.41
C ILE A 325 7.94 -21.07 -10.49
N ALA A 326 9.15 -20.78 -9.99
CA ALA A 326 10.26 -21.72 -9.93
C ALA A 326 10.23 -22.48 -8.61
N ILE A 327 10.03 -23.79 -8.66
CA ILE A 327 9.69 -24.64 -7.51
C ILE A 327 10.81 -25.66 -7.29
N ALA A 328 11.35 -25.69 -6.08
CA ALA A 328 12.27 -26.75 -5.67
C ALA A 328 11.51 -28.10 -5.56
N PRO A 329 12.12 -29.24 -5.88
CA PRO A 329 11.43 -30.54 -5.93
C PRO A 329 10.70 -30.92 -4.64
N GLU A 330 11.27 -30.57 -3.48
CA GLU A 330 10.67 -30.81 -2.17
C GLU A 330 9.44 -29.92 -1.86
N CYS A 331 9.20 -28.89 -2.68
CA CYS A 331 8.15 -27.89 -2.51
C CYS A 331 6.99 -28.02 -3.51
N THR A 332 7.04 -28.97 -4.46
CA THR A 332 5.98 -29.14 -5.47
C THR A 332 4.59 -29.31 -4.85
N GLY A 333 4.46 -30.09 -3.77
CA GLY A 333 3.19 -30.27 -3.07
C GLY A 333 2.71 -29.07 -2.24
N ASN A 334 3.51 -28.00 -2.15
CA ASN A 334 3.19 -26.78 -1.40
C ASN A 334 2.79 -25.61 -2.30
N VAL A 335 2.68 -25.82 -3.61
CA VAL A 335 2.30 -24.80 -4.59
C VAL A 335 1.05 -25.27 -5.31
N GLN A 336 -0.01 -24.49 -5.21
CA GLN A 336 -1.25 -24.68 -5.97
C GLN A 336 -1.43 -23.49 -6.90
N VAL A 337 -1.77 -23.77 -8.15
CA VAL A 337 -2.06 -22.76 -9.16
C VAL A 337 -3.47 -23.04 -9.65
N GLU A 338 -4.37 -22.09 -9.43
CA GLU A 338 -5.78 -22.22 -9.71
C GLU A 338 -6.28 -20.98 -10.46
N ARG A 339 -7.30 -21.19 -11.29
CA ARG A 339 -8.08 -20.10 -11.84
C ARG A 339 -9.22 -19.80 -10.86
N SER A 340 -9.44 -18.52 -10.58
CA SER A 340 -10.63 -18.05 -9.88
C SER A 340 -11.54 -17.32 -10.85
N GLU A 341 -12.82 -17.71 -10.89
CA GLU A 341 -13.83 -16.99 -11.65
C GLU A 341 -13.87 -15.52 -11.21
N GLY A 342 -13.76 -14.61 -12.17
CA GLY A 342 -13.80 -13.15 -11.94
C GLY A 342 -12.55 -12.53 -11.30
N LEU A 343 -11.72 -13.29 -10.59
CA LEU A 343 -10.54 -12.76 -9.88
C LEU A 343 -9.22 -12.99 -10.64
N GLY A 344 -9.19 -13.90 -11.62
CA GLY A 344 -7.99 -14.17 -12.43
C GLY A 344 -7.23 -15.41 -11.95
N LEU A 345 -5.90 -15.30 -11.81
CA LEU A 345 -5.03 -16.40 -11.41
C LEU A 345 -4.75 -16.33 -9.91
N VAL A 346 -4.93 -17.45 -9.20
CA VAL A 346 -4.60 -17.59 -7.79
C VAL A 346 -3.46 -18.59 -7.62
N VAL A 347 -2.38 -18.16 -6.98
CA VAL A 347 -1.25 -19.03 -6.60
C VAL A 347 -1.21 -19.13 -5.08
N ARG A 348 -1.47 -20.31 -4.54
CA ARG A 348 -1.36 -20.58 -3.10
C ARG A 348 -0.03 -21.22 -2.77
N LEU A 349 0.68 -20.63 -1.82
CA LEU A 349 2.01 -21.02 -1.39
C LEU A 349 2.00 -21.39 0.09
N HIS A 350 2.24 -22.65 0.41
CA HIS A 350 2.39 -23.11 1.78
C HIS A 350 3.88 -23.14 2.18
N GLN A 351 4.33 -22.15 2.93
CA GLN A 351 5.74 -22.01 3.31
C GLN A 351 6.14 -22.85 4.55
N GLY A 352 5.18 -23.47 5.24
CA GLY A 352 5.40 -24.23 6.47
C GLY A 352 5.16 -23.40 7.75
N GLY A 353 5.77 -23.81 8.87
CA GLY A 353 5.51 -23.20 10.18
C GLY A 353 6.17 -21.83 10.38
N LEU A 354 5.59 -20.99 11.25
CA LEU A 354 6.06 -19.62 11.52
C LEU A 354 7.56 -19.51 11.85
N ARG A 355 8.08 -20.46 12.65
CA ARG A 355 9.48 -20.48 13.10
C ARG A 355 10.44 -21.11 12.10
N LYS A 356 9.96 -22.04 11.27
CA LYS A 356 10.79 -22.81 10.33
C LYS A 356 10.01 -22.98 9.02
N ARG A 357 10.43 -22.21 8.02
CA ARG A 357 9.89 -22.32 6.66
C ARG A 357 10.48 -23.53 5.96
N THR A 358 9.62 -24.45 5.52
CA THR A 358 9.97 -25.59 4.67
C THR A 358 10.19 -25.13 3.25
N CYS A 359 9.31 -24.27 2.76
CA CYS A 359 9.29 -23.76 1.39
C CYS A 359 9.32 -22.23 1.40
N PRO A 360 10.45 -21.59 1.77
CA PRO A 360 10.55 -20.14 1.78
C PRO A 360 10.34 -19.57 0.37
N VAL A 361 9.74 -18.38 0.31
CA VAL A 361 9.50 -17.67 -0.95
C VAL A 361 10.54 -16.58 -1.16
N ARG A 362 10.94 -16.37 -2.42
CA ARG A 362 11.67 -15.19 -2.85
C ARG A 362 11.11 -14.72 -4.18
N SER A 363 10.70 -13.47 -4.25
CA SER A 363 10.24 -12.87 -5.49
C SER A 363 11.23 -11.88 -6.08
N SER A 364 11.14 -11.67 -7.38
CA SER A 364 11.73 -10.53 -8.08
C SER A 364 10.81 -10.03 -9.19
N PHE A 365 10.91 -8.73 -9.48
CA PHE A 365 10.27 -8.10 -10.63
C PHE A 365 11.25 -8.00 -11.79
N ILE A 366 10.81 -8.36 -13.00
CA ILE A 366 11.56 -8.15 -14.22
C ILE A 366 10.78 -7.12 -15.06
N PRO A 367 11.31 -5.88 -15.20
CA PRO A 367 10.72 -4.89 -16.09
C PRO A 367 10.69 -5.43 -17.52
N SER A 368 9.59 -5.19 -18.22
CA SER A 368 9.43 -5.57 -19.62
C SER A 368 8.53 -4.56 -20.33
N LEU A 369 8.92 -4.20 -21.56
CA LEU A 369 8.15 -3.30 -22.42
C LEU A 369 6.84 -3.94 -22.90
N HIS A 370 6.68 -5.25 -22.74
CA HIS A 370 5.57 -6.04 -23.27
C HIS A 370 4.68 -6.62 -22.18
N GLY A 371 4.74 -6.04 -20.99
CA GLY A 371 3.96 -6.44 -19.81
C GLY A 371 4.88 -6.87 -18.66
N PRO A 372 4.50 -6.56 -17.42
CA PRO A 372 5.26 -6.94 -16.24
C PRO A 372 5.48 -8.45 -16.11
N MET A 373 6.62 -8.82 -15.50
CA MET A 373 6.93 -10.21 -15.17
C MET A 373 7.32 -10.35 -13.70
N VAL A 374 6.66 -11.27 -13.00
CA VAL A 374 7.07 -11.70 -11.64
C VAL A 374 7.80 -13.03 -11.74
N ARG A 375 8.93 -13.15 -11.06
CA ARG A 375 9.54 -14.44 -10.73
C ARG A 375 9.31 -14.73 -9.25
N ILE A 376 8.72 -15.88 -8.95
CA ILE A 376 8.50 -16.42 -7.61
C ILE A 376 9.33 -17.69 -7.51
N GLN A 377 10.31 -17.70 -6.62
CA GLN A 377 11.06 -18.90 -6.28
C GLN A 377 10.54 -19.48 -4.96
N VAL A 378 10.21 -20.77 -4.96
CA VAL A 378 9.70 -21.50 -3.80
C VAL A 378 10.68 -22.62 -3.44
N GLY A 379 11.27 -22.55 -2.25
CA GLY A 379 12.29 -23.50 -1.79
C GLY A 379 13.73 -22.97 -1.86
N ARG A 380 14.70 -23.80 -1.44
CA ARG A 380 16.10 -23.36 -1.27
C ARG A 380 17.03 -23.93 -2.34
N GLY A 381 17.24 -23.17 -3.42
CA GLY A 381 18.24 -23.50 -4.45
C GLY A 381 18.06 -24.89 -5.09
N GLY A 382 19.08 -25.35 -5.82
CA GLY A 382 19.07 -26.64 -6.50
C GLY A 382 18.44 -26.61 -7.90
N ALA A 383 18.17 -27.80 -8.45
CA ALA A 383 17.45 -27.94 -9.71
C ALA A 383 16.00 -27.49 -9.51
N LEU A 384 15.61 -26.38 -10.13
CA LEU A 384 14.26 -25.84 -10.04
C LEU A 384 13.43 -26.36 -11.21
N HIS A 385 12.18 -26.74 -10.94
CA HIS A 385 11.17 -26.93 -11.97
C HIS A 385 10.32 -25.66 -12.07
N GLY A 386 10.26 -25.06 -13.25
CA GLY A 386 9.53 -23.82 -13.51
C GLY A 386 8.12 -24.11 -13.99
N ARG A 387 7.15 -23.34 -13.49
CA ARG A 387 5.84 -23.16 -14.11
C ARG A 387 5.72 -21.73 -14.58
N LEU A 388 5.67 -21.52 -15.89
CA LEU A 388 5.44 -20.21 -16.49
C LEU A 388 3.94 -20.03 -16.71
N VAL A 389 3.30 -19.18 -15.93
CA VAL A 389 1.89 -18.85 -16.14
C VAL A 389 1.76 -17.60 -17.00
N ILE A 390 1.13 -17.75 -18.16
CA ILE A 390 0.78 -16.66 -19.05
C ILE A 390 -0.48 -15.98 -18.52
N LEU A 391 -0.41 -14.69 -18.17
CA LEU A 391 -1.59 -13.97 -17.68
C LEU A 391 -2.54 -13.60 -18.84
N PRO A 392 -3.87 -13.65 -18.64
CA PRO A 392 -4.82 -13.54 -19.74
C PRO A 392 -4.66 -12.33 -20.66
N GLY A 393 -4.23 -11.18 -20.11
CA GLY A 393 -4.13 -9.94 -20.88
C GLY A 393 -3.07 -10.00 -21.98
N ILE A 394 -2.01 -10.82 -21.87
CA ILE A 394 -0.92 -10.84 -22.85
C ILE A 394 -1.34 -11.41 -24.21
N VAL A 395 -2.35 -12.27 -24.24
CA VAL A 395 -2.93 -12.80 -25.48
C VAL A 395 -4.28 -12.15 -25.81
N SER A 396 -4.65 -11.09 -25.08
CA SER A 396 -5.83 -10.29 -25.38
C SER A 396 -5.80 -9.82 -26.84
N PRO A 397 -6.94 -9.76 -27.55
CA PRO A 397 -7.00 -9.21 -28.90
C PRO A 397 -6.45 -7.77 -29.01
N ALA A 398 -6.44 -7.01 -27.91
CA ALA A 398 -5.89 -5.67 -27.85
C ALA A 398 -4.35 -5.62 -27.90
N VAL A 399 -3.66 -6.74 -27.63
CA VAL A 399 -2.20 -6.82 -27.65
C VAL A 399 -1.74 -7.36 -29.01
N PRO A 400 -0.87 -6.63 -29.75
CA PRO A 400 -0.29 -7.13 -30.99
C PRO A 400 0.44 -8.45 -30.75
N LEU A 401 0.21 -9.43 -31.63
CA LEU A 401 0.80 -10.77 -31.50
C LEU A 401 2.32 -10.71 -31.37
N SER A 402 2.98 -9.84 -32.15
CA SER A 402 4.43 -9.61 -32.10
C SER A 402 4.92 -9.23 -30.70
N ASN A 403 4.13 -8.45 -29.94
CA ASN A 403 4.51 -8.04 -28.58
C ASN A 403 4.41 -9.22 -27.62
N ALA A 404 3.33 -10.01 -27.72
CA ALA A 404 3.17 -11.22 -26.92
C ALA A 404 4.29 -12.24 -27.22
N SER A 405 4.63 -12.42 -28.50
CA SER A 405 5.72 -13.27 -28.96
C SER A 405 7.08 -12.82 -28.43
N MET A 406 7.41 -11.52 -28.54
CA MET A 406 8.67 -10.97 -28.04
C MET A 406 8.78 -11.08 -26.52
N ALA A 407 7.67 -10.84 -25.79
CA ALA A 407 7.62 -11.00 -24.35
C ALA A 407 7.98 -12.43 -23.95
N LEU A 408 7.35 -13.41 -24.60
CA LEU A 408 7.60 -14.83 -24.36
C LEU A 408 9.04 -15.22 -24.69
N THR A 409 9.59 -14.80 -25.83
CA THR A 409 10.99 -15.08 -26.19
C THR A 409 11.95 -14.50 -25.17
N HIS A 410 11.80 -13.21 -24.83
CA HIS A 410 12.64 -12.56 -23.83
C HIS A 410 12.57 -13.27 -22.47
N PHE A 411 11.38 -13.76 -22.10
CA PHE A 411 11.20 -14.55 -20.90
C PHE A 411 11.96 -15.88 -20.97
N MET A 412 11.80 -16.63 -22.07
CA MET A 412 12.44 -17.93 -22.23
C MET A 412 13.96 -17.84 -22.23
N ASP A 413 14.52 -16.79 -22.81
CA ASP A 413 15.95 -16.51 -22.76
C ASP A 413 16.41 -16.27 -21.31
N ALA A 414 15.62 -15.51 -20.53
CA ALA A 414 15.88 -15.22 -19.12
C ALA A 414 15.70 -16.43 -18.17
N THR A 415 15.10 -17.52 -18.64
CA THR A 415 14.87 -18.75 -17.86
C THR A 415 15.44 -20.00 -18.53
N SER A 416 16.43 -19.83 -19.39
CA SER A 416 17.04 -20.93 -20.16
C SER A 416 17.68 -22.02 -19.30
N ASP A 417 17.96 -21.72 -18.03
CA ASP A 417 18.52 -22.62 -17.01
C ASP A 417 17.46 -23.42 -16.24
N ILE A 418 16.16 -23.17 -16.47
CA ILE A 418 15.05 -23.81 -15.76
C ILE A 418 14.26 -24.64 -16.76
N ASP A 419 13.90 -25.86 -16.36
CA ASP A 419 12.92 -26.65 -17.10
C ASP A 419 11.52 -26.10 -16.82
N VAL A 420 10.87 -25.53 -17.85
CA VAL A 420 9.64 -24.74 -17.70
C VAL A 420 8.46 -25.45 -18.35
N GLU A 421 7.45 -25.75 -17.53
CA GLU A 421 6.09 -26.05 -17.96
C GLU A 421 5.33 -24.73 -18.18
N LEU A 422 4.83 -24.48 -19.39
CA LEU A 422 4.04 -23.30 -19.68
C LEU A 422 2.56 -23.59 -19.40
N LEU A 423 1.92 -22.73 -18.62
CA LEU A 423 0.53 -22.82 -18.22
C LEU A 423 -0.24 -21.61 -18.75
N TRP A 424 -1.33 -21.88 -19.45
CA TRP A 424 -2.31 -20.89 -19.87
C TRP A 424 -3.63 -21.14 -19.10
N PRO A 425 -4.14 -20.15 -18.32
CA PRO A 425 -5.25 -20.33 -17.39
C PRO A 425 -6.63 -20.41 -18.05
N GLU A 426 -6.68 -20.59 -19.38
CA GLU A 426 -7.91 -20.83 -20.13
C GLU A 426 -7.79 -22.13 -20.92
N PRO A 427 -8.91 -22.72 -21.39
CA PRO A 427 -8.87 -23.84 -22.32
C PRO A 427 -8.01 -23.53 -23.55
N CYS A 428 -7.32 -24.53 -24.09
CA CYS A 428 -6.47 -24.36 -25.28
C CYS A 428 -7.20 -23.77 -26.50
N SER A 429 -8.53 -23.96 -26.56
CA SER A 429 -9.39 -23.37 -27.60
C SER A 429 -9.57 -21.85 -27.49
N ALA A 430 -9.35 -21.28 -26.30
CA ALA A 430 -9.39 -19.84 -26.07
C ALA A 430 -8.07 -19.14 -26.46
N LEU A 431 -7.00 -19.90 -26.67
CA LEU A 431 -5.73 -19.36 -27.13
C LEU A 431 -5.82 -19.00 -28.61
N ARG A 432 -5.37 -17.79 -28.97
CA ARG A 432 -5.30 -17.34 -30.37
C ARG A 432 -4.54 -18.36 -31.22
N SER A 433 -5.10 -18.75 -32.35
CA SER A 433 -4.55 -19.84 -33.17
C SER A 433 -3.10 -19.59 -33.60
N GLU A 434 -2.74 -18.34 -33.92
CA GLU A 434 -1.38 -17.98 -34.31
C GLU A 434 -0.40 -18.09 -33.14
N PHE A 435 -0.82 -17.67 -31.94
CA PHE A 435 -0.01 -17.80 -30.73
C PHE A 435 0.15 -19.27 -30.32
N ARG A 436 -0.92 -20.06 -30.44
CA ARG A 436 -0.88 -21.51 -30.24
C ARG A 436 0.10 -22.19 -31.19
N GLN A 437 0.05 -21.86 -32.48
CA GLN A 437 0.99 -22.38 -33.49
C GLN A 437 2.44 -22.08 -33.11
N GLN A 438 2.71 -20.84 -32.68
CA GLN A 438 4.04 -20.46 -32.21
C GLN A 438 4.48 -21.30 -31.01
N LEU A 439 3.64 -21.47 -29.98
CA LEU A 439 3.95 -22.33 -28.84
C LEU A 439 4.22 -23.77 -29.26
N THR A 440 3.36 -24.37 -30.09
CA THR A 440 3.54 -25.76 -30.53
C THR A 440 4.79 -25.98 -31.40
N SER A 441 5.35 -24.93 -32.00
CA SER A 441 6.64 -25.03 -32.71
C SER A 441 7.86 -25.07 -31.78
N GLN A 442 7.68 -24.68 -30.51
CA GLN A 442 8.74 -24.61 -29.50
C GLN A 442 8.58 -25.66 -28.39
N TYR A 443 7.37 -26.18 -28.16
CA TYR A 443 7.03 -27.10 -27.07
C TYR A 443 6.39 -28.39 -27.58
N ALA A 444 6.79 -29.52 -26.99
CA ALA A 444 6.56 -30.85 -27.54
C ALA A 444 5.15 -31.42 -27.31
N MET A 445 4.38 -30.91 -26.35
CA MET A 445 3.07 -31.51 -26.04
C MET A 445 2.06 -30.54 -25.43
N GLU A 446 0.88 -30.44 -26.05
CA GLU A 446 -0.31 -29.82 -25.47
C GLU A 446 -1.01 -30.87 -24.59
N THR A 447 -0.96 -30.68 -23.27
CA THR A 447 -1.74 -31.52 -22.35
C THR A 447 -2.92 -30.71 -21.84
N PRO A 448 -4.16 -31.05 -22.21
CA PRO A 448 -5.32 -30.45 -21.58
C PRO A 448 -5.37 -30.91 -20.12
N LEU A 449 -5.07 -30.00 -19.21
CA LEU A 449 -5.44 -30.13 -17.80
C LEU A 449 -6.85 -29.56 -17.69
N GLU A 450 -7.72 -30.13 -16.84
CA GLU A 450 -9.17 -29.82 -16.82
C GLU A 450 -9.50 -28.31 -16.89
N ASN A 451 -8.64 -27.45 -16.33
CA ASN A 451 -8.80 -25.99 -16.33
C ASN A 451 -7.63 -25.19 -16.93
N PHE A 452 -6.60 -25.85 -17.50
CA PHE A 452 -5.42 -25.18 -18.05
C PHE A 452 -4.99 -25.79 -19.39
N CYS A 453 -4.46 -24.95 -20.26
CA CYS A 453 -3.66 -25.42 -21.40
C CYS A 453 -2.19 -25.47 -21.00
N ALA A 454 -1.60 -26.66 -20.97
CA ALA A 454 -0.20 -26.84 -20.59
C ALA A 454 0.68 -27.21 -21.80
N PHE A 455 1.88 -26.63 -21.87
CA PHE A 455 2.90 -26.94 -22.85
C PHE A 455 4.20 -27.34 -22.14
N ALA A 456 4.66 -28.57 -22.37
CA ALA A 456 5.94 -29.07 -21.84
C ALA A 456 7.04 -28.96 -22.90
N LYS A 457 8.26 -28.63 -22.46
CA LYS A 457 9.44 -28.52 -23.33
C LYS A 457 9.95 -29.87 -23.81
#